data_AF-A0A8S3ABY8-F1
#
_entry.id   AF-A0A8S3ABY8-F1
#
_cell.length_a   1.000
_cell.length_b   1.000
_cell.length_c   1.000
_cell.angle_alpha   90.00
_cell.angle_beta   90.00
_cell.angle_gamma   90.00
#
_symmetry.space_group_name_H-M   'P 1'
#
loop_
_entity.id
_entity.type
_entity.pdbx_description
1 polymer ?
#
loop_
_entity_poly.entity_id
_entity_poly.type
_entity_poly.pdbx_seq_one_letter_code
_entity_poly.pdbx_strand_id
1 'polypeptide(L)' 'RILNVSVRIYEPEELDHMDKMPTIIHFHGGGFLLGCRETYDQVTYALANLTRALVISVE' A
#
# COMPACT_ATOMS: atom_id res chain seq x y z
N ARG A 1 6.90 22.16 8.37
CA ARG A 1 5.94 22.27 7.24
C ARG A 1 5.44 20.86 6.97
N ILE A 2 4.27 20.49 7.47
CA ILE A 2 3.71 19.15 7.26
C ILE A 2 3.01 19.17 5.91
N LEU A 3 3.48 18.36 4.97
CA LEU A 3 2.78 18.09 3.73
C LEU A 3 1.72 17.03 4.06
N ASN A 4 0.45 17.36 3.88
CA ASN A 4 -0.63 16.37 3.98
C ASN A 4 -0.56 15.49 2.73
N VAL A 5 -0.05 14.27 2.87
CA VAL A 5 0.04 13.27 1.81
C VAL A 5 -1.08 12.25 2.03
N SER A 6 -1.87 12.01 0.98
CA SER A 6 -2.95 11.01 1.04
C SER A 6 -2.36 9.62 0.93
N VAL A 7 -2.90 8.70 1.73
CA VAL A 7 -2.49 7.29 1.72
C VAL A 7 -3.68 6.36 1.79
N ARG A 8 -3.51 5.14 1.29
CA ARG A 8 -4.43 4.01 1.52
C ARG A 8 -3.66 2.85 2.12
N ILE A 9 -4.21 2.28 3.18
CA ILE A 9 -3.64 1.14 3.89
C ILE A 9 -4.36 -0.12 3.45
N TYR A 10 -3.57 -1.15 3.13
CA TYR A 10 -4.03 -2.49 2.79
C TYR A 10 -3.52 -3.46 3.85
N GLU A 11 -4.45 -4.16 4.47
CA GLU A 11 -4.18 -5.22 5.44
C GLU A 11 -4.32 -6.58 4.71
N PRO A 12 -3.37 -7.52 4.90
CA PRO A 12 -3.51 -8.87 4.34
C PRO A 12 -4.68 -9.60 5.02
N GLU A 13 -5.35 -10.50 4.30
CA GLU A 13 -6.49 -11.29 4.84
C GLU A 13 -6.07 -12.19 6.01
N GLU A 14 -4.88 -12.80 5.90
CA GLU A 14 -4.27 -13.59 6.97
C GLU A 14 -3.35 -12.68 7.79
N LEU A 15 -3.92 -12.05 8.82
CA LEU A 15 -3.13 -11.36 9.84
C LEU A 15 -2.53 -12.40 10.79
N ASP A 16 -1.25 -12.74 10.57
CA ASP A 16 -0.48 -13.36 11.64
C ASP A 16 -0.50 -12.38 12.82
N HIS A 17 -1.06 -12.80 13.97
CA HIS A 17 -1.17 -12.00 15.20
C HIS A 17 0.21 -11.74 15.83
N MET A 18 1.05 -11.01 15.09
CA MET A 18 2.39 -10.62 15.49
C MET A 18 2.34 -9.24 16.11
N ASP A 19 3.07 -9.06 17.21
CA ASP A 19 3.25 -7.74 17.85
C ASP A 19 3.87 -6.70 16.90
N LYS A 20 4.53 -7.14 15.82
CA LYS A 20 5.08 -6.31 14.75
C LYS A 20 4.89 -6.97 13.39
N MET A 21 4.17 -6.29 12.50
CA MET A 21 3.98 -6.72 11.11
C MET A 21 5.00 -6.05 10.19
N PRO A 22 5.61 -6.76 9.22
CA PRO A 22 6.36 -6.11 8.17
C PRO A 22 5.47 -5.09 7.43
N THR A 23 6.05 -3.96 7.04
CA THR A 23 5.32 -2.88 6.35
C THR A 23 6.05 -2.48 5.09
N ILE A 24 5.30 -2.31 4.00
CA ILE A 24 5.77 -1.85 2.70
C ILE A 24 5.13 -0.49 2.41
N ILE A 25 5.93 0.46 1.95
CA ILE A 25 5.41 1.71 1.37
C ILE A 25 5.44 1.56 -0.15
N HIS A 26 4.27 1.62 -0.78
CA HIS A 26 4.10 1.48 -2.21
C HIS A 26 3.90 2.86 -2.85
N PHE A 27 4.80 3.23 -3.76
CA PHE A 27 4.66 4.40 -4.63
C PHE A 27 4.21 3.90 -6.00
N HIS A 28 3.03 4.33 -6.44
CA HIS A 28 2.52 3.89 -7.72
C HIS A 28 3.34 4.47 -8.89
N GLY A 29 3.29 3.77 -10.02
CA GLY A 29 3.95 4.20 -11.26
C GLY A 29 3.15 5.27 -12.01
N GLY A 30 3.32 5.32 -13.33
CA GLY A 30 2.60 6.26 -14.21
C GLY A 30 3.38 7.54 -14.55
N GLY A 31 4.71 7.49 -14.40
CA GLY A 31 5.61 8.54 -14.90
C GLY A 31 5.35 9.91 -14.29
N PHE A 32 4.85 9.96 -13.05
CA PHE A 32 4.45 11.18 -12.33
C PHE A 32 3.31 11.98 -12.98
N LEU A 33 2.58 11.40 -13.93
CA LEU A 33 1.50 12.08 -14.65
C LEU A 33 0.19 11.28 -14.67
N LEU A 34 0.29 9.94 -14.66
CA LEU A 34 -0.81 9.02 -14.79
C LEU A 34 -0.89 8.10 -13.58
N GLY A 35 -2.02 7.41 -13.45
CA GLY A 35 -2.26 6.52 -12.34
C GLY A 35 -2.92 7.22 -11.17
N CYS A 36 -3.67 6.43 -10.42
CA CYS A 36 -4.27 6.79 -9.15
C CYS A 36 -4.43 5.51 -8.35
N ARG A 37 -4.75 5.66 -7.07
CA ARG A 37 -5.19 4.58 -6.19
C ARG A 37 -6.07 3.52 -6.83
N GLU A 38 -7.09 3.93 -7.58
CA GLU A 38 -8.05 2.99 -8.20
C GLU A 38 -7.37 2.16 -9.30
N THR A 39 -6.41 2.74 -10.03
CA THR A 39 -5.65 2.01 -11.06
C THR A 39 -4.69 1.00 -10.44
N TYR A 40 -4.17 1.29 -9.26
CA TYR A 40 -3.17 0.46 -8.55
C TYR A 40 -3.76 -0.41 -7.44
N ASP A 41 -5.08 -0.41 -7.27
CA ASP A 41 -5.75 -1.04 -6.15
C ASP A 41 -5.49 -2.55 -6.08
N GLN A 42 -5.72 -3.24 -7.20
CA GLN A 42 -5.57 -4.70 -7.27
C GLN A 42 -4.11 -5.16 -7.11
N VAL A 43 -3.16 -4.40 -7.66
CA VAL A 43 -1.73 -4.70 -7.52
C VAL A 43 -1.28 -4.50 -6.07
N THR A 44 -1.73 -3.42 -5.43
CA THR A 44 -1.39 -3.13 -4.02
C THR A 44 -2.04 -4.15 -3.07
N TYR A 45 -3.28 -4.54 -3.36
CA TYR A 45 -3.98 -5.61 -2.63
C TYR A 45 -3.25 -6.95 -2.74
N ALA A 46 -2.85 -7.34 -3.97
CA ALA A 46 -2.09 -8.55 -4.20
C ALA A 46 -0.72 -8.49 -3.49
N LEU A 47 -0.05 -7.33 -3.52
CA LEU A 47 1.21 -7.12 -2.83
C LEU A 47 1.07 -7.37 -1.32
N ALA A 48 0.03 -6.83 -0.68
CA ALA A 48 -0.21 -7.03 0.75
C ALA A 48 -0.39 -8.52 1.09
N ASN A 49 -1.27 -9.20 0.37
CA ASN A 49 -1.58 -10.61 0.63
C ASN A 49 -0.42 -11.55 0.33
N LEU A 50 0.27 -11.36 -0.79
CA LEU A 50 1.39 -12.22 -1.19
C LEU A 50 2.62 -12.04 -0.29
N THR A 51 2.82 -10.85 0.28
CA THR A 51 3.95 -10.57 1.17
C THR A 51 3.63 -10.74 2.65
N ARG A 52 2.35 -10.90 3.00
CA ARG A 52 1.85 -10.89 4.38
C ARG A 52 2.35 -9.66 5.16
N ALA A 53 2.29 -8.51 4.50
CA ALA A 53 2.74 -7.23 5.04
C ALA A 53 1.62 -6.19 4.97
N LEU A 54 1.63 -5.25 5.91
CA LEU A 54 0.86 -4.02 5.77
C LEU A 54 1.41 -3.27 4.55
N VAL A 55 0.54 -2.81 3.66
CA VAL A 55 0.98 -1.97 2.53
C VAL A 55 0.34 -0.59 2.64
N ILE A 56 1.18 0.43 2.69
CA ILE A 56 0.76 1.84 2.66
C ILE A 56 1.02 2.36 1.25
N SER A 57 -0.05 2.52 0.45
CA SER A 57 0.02 3.17 -0.86
C SER A 57 0.00 4.68 -0.71
N VAL A 58 0.87 5.37 -1.42
CA VAL A 58 0.96 6.84 -1.45
C VAL A 58 0.32 7.37 -2.72
N GLU A 59 -0.43 8.47 -2.58
CA GLU A 59 -1.04 9.25 -3.66
C GLU A 59 -0.33 10.59 -3.90
#